data_AF-M3HWA6-F1
#
_entry.id   AF-M3HWA6-F1
#
_cell.length_a   1.000
_cell.length_b   1.000
_cell.length_c   1.000
_cell.angle_alpha   90.00
_cell.angle_beta   90.00
_cell.angle_gamma   90.00
#
_symmetry.space_group_name_H-M   'P 1'
#
loop_
_entity.id
_entity.type
_entity.pdbx_description
1 polymer ?
#
loop_
_entity_poly.entity_id
_entity_poly.type
_entity_poly.pdbx_seq_one_letter_code
_entity_poly.pdbx_strand_id
1 'polypeptide(L)'
;MSFFHKILAGSHIPLRIFNIFGRTLKIKDGSELRVLLYHDIPQEHHSRFRTQLEKISKDWRFVSTEIFEEMIRGKKKLWVEIFC
;
A
#
# COMPACT_ATOMS: atom_id res chain seq x y z
N MET A 1 -12.19 -1.89 35.15
CA MET A 1 -11.51 -1.83 33.83
C MET A 1 -12.45 -2.35 32.74
N SER A 2 -13.19 -1.48 32.04
CA SER A 2 -14.15 -1.91 30.98
C SER A 2 -14.50 -0.78 29.99
N PHE A 3 -14.32 0.49 30.39
CA PHE A 3 -14.72 1.63 29.56
C PHE A 3 -13.80 1.89 28.35
N PHE A 4 -12.49 1.70 28.51
CA PHE A 4 -11.49 1.98 27.46
C PHE A 4 -11.65 1.06 26.23
N HIS A 5 -12.07 -0.20 26.41
CA HIS A 5 -12.27 -1.14 25.29
C HIS A 5 -13.46 -0.77 24.40
N LYS A 6 -14.51 -0.13 24.95
CA LYS A 6 -15.66 0.35 24.16
C LYS A 6 -15.33 1.59 23.34
N ILE A 7 -14.51 2.50 23.88
CA ILE A 7 -14.07 3.72 23.18
C ILE A 7 -13.15 3.36 22.01
N LEU A 8 -12.22 2.41 22.21
CA LEU A 8 -11.33 1.91 21.16
C LEU A 8 -12.12 1.26 20.01
N ALA A 9 -13.12 0.43 20.30
CA ALA A 9 -13.93 -0.21 19.26
C ALA A 9 -14.80 0.81 18.48
N GLY A 10 -15.32 1.85 19.14
CA GLY A 10 -16.10 2.92 18.51
C GLY A 10 -15.28 3.89 17.64
N SER A 11 -13.96 3.96 17.86
CA SER A 11 -13.06 4.88 17.15
C SER A 11 -12.74 4.49 15.70
N HIS A 12 -13.13 3.30 15.26
CA HIS A 12 -12.81 2.81 13.91
C HIS A 12 -13.48 3.64 12.79
N ILE A 13 -14.71 4.12 13.00
CA ILE A 13 -15.43 4.92 12.01
C ILE A 13 -14.81 6.32 11.87
N PRO A 14 -14.55 7.08 12.97
CA PRO A 14 -13.84 8.35 12.89
C PRO A 14 -12.47 8.24 12.20
N LEU A 15 -11.67 7.21 12.54
CA LEU A 15 -10.36 6.98 11.94
C LEU A 15 -10.43 6.69 10.44
N ARG A 16 -11.44 5.91 10.01
CA ARG A 16 -11.65 5.61 8.59
C ARG A 16 -12.04 6.84 7.80
N ILE A 17 -12.89 7.69 8.36
CA ILE A 17 -13.29 8.96 7.76
C ILE A 17 -12.09 9.90 7.65
N PHE A 18 -11.28 10.04 8.71
CA PHE A 18 -10.07 10.87 8.69
C PHE A 18 -9.06 10.42 7.62
N ASN A 19 -8.85 9.12 7.46
CA ASN A 19 -7.98 8.58 6.40
C ASN A 19 -8.51 8.83 4.98
N ILE A 20 -9.83 8.89 4.78
CA ILE A 20 -10.43 9.26 3.50
C ILE A 20 -10.20 10.75 3.24
N PHE A 21 -10.53 11.62 4.20
CA PHE A 21 -10.34 13.07 4.05
C PHE A 21 -8.87 13.47 3.85
N GLY A 22 -7.92 12.81 4.55
CA GLY A 22 -6.50 13.04 4.36
C GLY A 22 -5.98 12.65 2.97
N ARG A 23 -6.61 11.67 2.30
CA ARG A 23 -6.32 11.28 0.91
C ARG A 23 -6.87 12.29 -0.09
N THR A 24 -8.08 12.81 0.13
CA THR A 24 -8.71 13.78 -0.78
C THR A 24 -8.02 15.14 -0.76
N LEU A 25 -7.42 15.53 0.38
CA LEU A 25 -6.73 16.81 0.52
C LEU A 25 -5.32 16.87 -0.12
N LYS A 26 -4.82 15.81 -0.79
CA LYS A 26 -3.48 15.80 -1.43
C LYS A 26 -2.32 16.22 -0.50
N ILE A 27 -2.50 16.16 0.83
CA ILE A 27 -1.47 16.56 1.81
C ILE A 27 -0.26 15.60 1.82
N LYS A 28 -0.37 14.42 1.20
CA LYS A 28 0.77 13.54 0.95
C LYS A 28 1.31 13.76 -0.46
N ASP A 29 2.07 14.83 -0.62
CA ASP A 29 2.96 15.07 -1.77
C ASP A 29 4.29 14.29 -1.62
N GLY A 30 4.20 13.09 -1.06
CA GLY A 30 5.33 12.21 -0.80
C GLY A 30 5.21 11.03 -1.72
N SER A 31 6.09 10.95 -2.71
CA SER A 31 6.41 9.74 -3.46
C SER A 31 6.22 8.46 -2.65
N GLU A 32 5.07 7.80 -2.84
CA GLU A 32 4.67 6.63 -2.04
C GLU A 32 5.19 5.36 -2.71
N LEU A 33 6.14 4.69 -2.05
CA LEU A 33 6.54 3.34 -2.38
C LEU A 33 5.62 2.36 -1.64
N ARG A 34 5.01 1.42 -2.37
CA ARG A 34 4.17 0.36 -1.80
C ARG A 34 4.84 -0.99 -1.94
N VAL A 35 4.89 -1.72 -0.84
CA VAL A 35 5.43 -3.08 -0.81
C VAL A 35 4.25 -4.04 -0.73
N LEU A 36 4.09 -4.89 -1.74
CA LEU A 36 3.08 -5.95 -1.73
C LEU A 36 3.74 -7.25 -1.29
N LEU A 37 3.33 -7.78 -0.14
CA LEU A 37 3.75 -9.12 0.28
C LEU A 37 2.64 -10.11 -0.08
N TYR A 38 3.03 -11.15 -0.80
CA TYR A 38 2.19 -12.30 -1.11
C TYR A 38 2.67 -13.52 -0.33
N HIS A 39 1.72 -14.33 0.11
CA HIS A 39 1.98 -15.68 0.61
C HIS A 39 1.89 -16.68 -0.54
N ASP A 40 2.01 -17.97 -0.25
CA ASP A 40 1.80 -19.01 -1.26
C ASP A 40 0.43 -18.85 -1.93
N ILE A 41 0.43 -18.89 -3.27
CA ILE A 41 -0.77 -18.69 -4.08
C ILE A 41 -1.10 -20.03 -4.75
N PRO A 42 -2.20 -20.70 -4.35
CA PRO A 42 -2.65 -21.92 -4.98
C PRO A 42 -2.88 -21.74 -6.48
N GLN A 43 -2.60 -22.77 -7.29
CA GLN A 43 -2.70 -22.69 -8.75
C GLN A 43 -4.08 -22.24 -9.25
N GLU A 44 -5.15 -22.67 -8.58
CA GLU A 44 -6.53 -22.25 -8.86
C GLU A 44 -6.77 -20.73 -8.76
N HIS A 45 -5.88 -19.99 -8.08
CA HIS A 45 -5.96 -18.55 -7.90
C HIS A 45 -4.97 -17.77 -8.77
N HIS A 46 -4.11 -18.43 -9.56
CA HIS A 46 -3.12 -17.76 -10.41
C HIS A 46 -3.75 -16.82 -11.43
N SER A 47 -4.90 -17.19 -12.02
CA SER A 47 -5.62 -16.33 -12.98
C SER A 47 -6.13 -15.04 -12.32
N ARG A 48 -6.63 -15.14 -11.08
CA ARG A 48 -7.08 -13.98 -10.29
C ARG A 48 -5.91 -13.10 -9.90
N PHE A 49 -4.80 -13.70 -9.48
CA PHE A 49 -3.57 -13.01 -9.14
C PHE A 49 -3.01 -12.23 -10.34
N ARG A 50 -2.95 -12.87 -11.51
CA ARG A 50 -2.55 -12.21 -12.76
C ARG A 50 -3.42 -11.00 -13.06
N THR A 51 -4.74 -11.15 -12.98
CA THR A 51 -5.69 -10.05 -13.23
C THR A 51 -5.47 -8.90 -12.23
N GLN A 52 -5.12 -9.21 -10.99
CA GLN A 52 -4.77 -8.20 -9.99
C GLN A 52 -3.51 -7.43 -10.38
N LEU A 53 -2.43 -8.14 -10.75
CA LEU A 53 -1.18 -7.52 -11.18
C LEU A 53 -1.37 -6.65 -12.43
N GLU A 54 -2.15 -7.11 -13.41
CA GLU A 54 -2.47 -6.35 -14.64
C GLU A 54 -3.29 -5.07 -14.36
N LYS A 55 -4.12 -5.06 -13.31
CA LYS A 55 -4.81 -3.85 -12.87
C LYS A 55 -3.84 -2.89 -12.19
N ILE A 56 -2.98 -3.42 -11.34
CA ILE A 56 -2.01 -2.64 -10.58
C ILE A 56 -0.99 -1.98 -11.53
N SER A 57 -0.52 -2.69 -12.55
CA SER A 57 0.46 -2.20 -13.51
C SER A 57 -0.01 -1.00 -14.34
N LYS A 58 -1.32 -0.72 -14.38
CA LYS A 58 -1.88 0.42 -15.10
C LYS A 58 -1.58 1.75 -14.42
N ASP A 59 -1.62 1.74 -13.08
CA ASP A 59 -1.49 2.94 -12.27
C ASP A 59 -0.13 3.02 -11.55
N TRP A 60 0.61 1.91 -11.49
CA TRP A 60 1.84 1.77 -10.71
C TRP A 60 2.95 1.07 -11.51
N ARG A 61 4.19 1.51 -11.30
CA ARG A 61 5.37 0.87 -11.89
C ARG A 61 5.99 -0.14 -10.91
N PHE A 62 6.24 -1.36 -11.38
CA PHE A 62 7.00 -2.35 -10.61
C PHE A 62 8.48 -2.01 -10.58
N VAL A 63 9.12 -2.20 -9.42
CA VAL A 63 10.56 -2.02 -9.24
C VAL A 63 11.22 -3.29 -8.76
N SER A 64 12.44 -3.51 -9.22
CA SER A 64 13.25 -4.65 -8.79
C SER A 64 13.88 -4.42 -7.41
N THR A 65 14.40 -5.50 -6.82
CA THR A 65 15.22 -5.55 -5.60
C THR A 65 16.35 -4.54 -5.60
N GLU A 66 17.06 -4.41 -6.71
CA GLU A 66 18.24 -3.54 -6.83
C GLU A 66 17.81 -2.06 -6.82
N ILE A 67 16.76 -1.74 -7.58
CA ILE A 67 16.21 -0.38 -7.63
C ILE A 67 15.65 0.00 -6.27
N PHE A 68 14.95 -0.91 -5.60
CA PHE A 68 14.44 -0.72 -4.25
C PHE A 68 15.58 -0.42 -3.26
N GLU A 69 16.68 -1.18 -3.32
CA GLU A 69 17.85 -0.94 -2.47
C GLU A 69 18.47 0.45 -2.72
N GLU A 70 18.60 0.86 -3.98
CA GLU A 70 19.09 2.20 -4.33
C GLU A 70 18.19 3.32 -3.79
N MET A 71 16.87 3.12 -3.81
CA MET A 71 15.90 4.06 -3.27
C MET A 71 16.00 4.18 -1.75
N ILE A 72 16.13 3.04 -1.04
CA ILE A 72 16.36 3.01 0.41
C ILE A 72 17.68 3.68 0.79
N ARG A 73 18.72 3.50 -0.03
CA ARG A 73 20.03 4.16 0.15
C ARG A 73 20.03 5.65 -0.21
N GLY A 74 18.90 6.21 -0.66
CA GLY A 74 18.77 7.62 -1.04
C GLY A 74 19.46 7.99 -2.35
N LYS A 75 19.93 7.00 -3.12
CA LYS A 75 20.62 7.22 -4.41
C LYS A 75 19.65 7.50 -5.56
N LYS A 76 18.36 7.21 -5.37
CA LYS A 76 17.31 7.37 -6.38
C LYS A 76 16.07 8.01 -5.76
N LYS A 77 15.50 9.01 -6.45
CA LYS A 77 14.28 9.70 -5.99
C LYS A 77 13.10 8.75 -6.08
N LEU A 78 12.33 8.67 -5.00
CA LEU A 78 11.11 7.87 -4.92
C LEU A 78 10.08 8.44 -5.93
N TRP A 79 9.47 7.56 -6.70
CA TRP A 79 8.24 7.83 -7.46
C TRP A 79 7.18 6.83 -6.97
N VAL A 80 5.93 7.01 -7.39
CA VAL A 80 4.82 6.12 -7.03
C VAL A 80 5.07 4.72 -7.63
N GLU A 81 5.55 3.78 -6.81
CA GLU A 81 6.12 2.51 -7.28
C GLU A 81 5.73 1.33 -6.39
N ILE A 82 5.75 0.12 -6.97
CA ILE A 82 5.41 -1.13 -6.28
C ILE A 82 6.58 -2.10 -6.31
N PHE A 83 6.95 -2.58 -5.14
CA PHE A 83 7.89 -3.69 -4.97
C PHE A 83 7.14 -5.02 -5.02
N CYS A 84 7.59 -5.93 -5.87
CA CYS A 84 7.05 -7.28 -6.03
C CYS A 84 8.13 -8.32 -5.73
#